data_AF-A0A1N7L304-F1
#
_entry.id   AF-A0A1N7L304-F1
#
_cell.length_a   1.000
_cell.length_b   1.000
_cell.length_c   1.000
_cell.angle_alpha   90.00
_cell.angle_beta   90.00
_cell.angle_gamma   90.00
#
_symmetry.space_group_name_H-M   'P 1'
#
loop_
_entity.id
_entity.type
_entity.pdbx_description
1 polymer ?
#
loop_
_entity_poly.entity_id
_entity_poly.type
_entity_poly.pdbx_seq_one_letter_code
_entity_poly.pdbx_strand_id
1 'polypeptide(L)'
;MTTQGSLSSKRVTTEFGLLCALFAPHTAESESRVRAFFTGDLDWNKAVQTAYDHSLAPLFCSILLSGYQDFIPADLKDAMQFHLDRHCAQATEQSAALVNLLGQLEDRGVEAIPFKGPTLSLRAFNDANLRLFADLDLLVRDTDVESAVACLISLGYQHASNFNQRTETAVRRYGGQYNMQHQGTGVCVEPHWALTPSTMAIDLDYPLLWRRAVRKPFLQRTVWAFSPEDEVLMLCIHASKECWRSLKPVVDLAGFLNKHAQLDWNSLIMMARQTGCLRMLLLGVELCYRLLGVNIEPDCQNLIVRDKVINSLSEKLIDIMNKCDPPPANPYRVDHYSLAIRERYSDKLRFILRTTCTPRATHYELVNLPPTLRYLYVPIKLVFDYLILPVHRTVARITSSLCSY
;
A
#
# COMPACT_ATOMS: atom_id res chain seq x y z
N MET A 1 19.98 25.73 -10.56
CA MET A 1 20.04 25.94 -9.10
C MET A 1 19.10 24.94 -8.46
N THR A 2 19.66 23.82 -8.04
CA THR A 2 19.03 22.70 -7.33
C THR A 2 18.62 23.20 -5.95
N THR A 3 17.38 23.65 -5.79
CA THR A 3 16.79 23.79 -4.45
C THR A 3 16.65 22.40 -3.88
N GLN A 4 17.60 21.97 -3.04
CA GLN A 4 17.46 20.76 -2.21
C GLN A 4 16.08 20.75 -1.56
N GLY A 5 15.41 19.59 -1.57
CA GLY A 5 14.17 19.33 -0.85
C GLY A 5 14.39 19.47 0.67
N SER A 6 14.47 20.71 1.14
CA SER A 6 14.55 21.04 2.55
C SER A 6 13.14 21.00 3.11
N LEU A 7 12.82 19.95 3.88
CA LEU A 7 11.74 20.01 4.86
C LEU A 7 11.98 21.27 5.71
N SER A 8 11.09 22.26 5.62
CA SER A 8 11.14 23.46 6.46
C SER A 8 11.35 23.03 7.92
N SER A 9 12.52 23.37 8.47
CA SER A 9 13.12 22.85 9.71
C SER A 9 12.34 23.08 11.01
N LYS A 10 11.12 23.62 10.95
CA LYS A 10 10.32 24.02 12.12
C LYS A 10 9.11 23.13 12.44
N ARG A 11 8.87 22.01 11.75
CA ARG A 11 7.65 21.19 11.98
C ARG A 11 7.83 19.68 12.09
N VAL A 12 9.02 19.12 11.82
CA VAL A 12 9.24 17.67 11.85
C VAL A 12 9.78 17.24 13.20
N THR A 13 9.26 16.15 13.78
CA THR A 13 9.81 15.56 15.00
C THR A 13 11.21 14.99 14.72
N THR A 14 12.07 14.96 15.74
CA THR A 14 13.44 14.44 15.62
C THR A 14 13.44 13.02 15.07
N GLU A 15 12.54 12.17 15.56
CA GLU A 15 12.45 10.76 15.24
C GLU A 15 11.94 10.50 13.82
N PHE A 16 10.91 11.24 13.38
CA PHE A 16 10.45 11.15 11.99
C PHE A 16 11.51 11.68 11.02
N GLY A 17 12.23 12.73 11.42
CA GLY A 17 13.39 13.26 10.69
C GLY A 17 14.52 12.24 10.54
N LEU A 18 14.82 11.48 11.60
CA LEU A 18 15.79 10.39 11.57
C LEU A 18 15.37 9.30 10.57
N LEU A 19 14.10 8.85 10.59
CA LEU A 19 13.62 7.86 9.61
C LEU A 19 13.79 8.38 8.18
N CYS A 20 13.37 9.61 7.90
CA CYS A 20 13.53 10.22 6.58
C CYS A 20 15.00 10.25 6.13
N ALA A 21 15.92 10.58 7.04
CA ALA A 21 17.36 10.61 6.75
C ALA A 21 17.97 9.22 6.52
N LEU A 22 17.54 8.21 7.29
CA LEU A 22 18.02 6.82 7.13
C LEU A 22 17.64 6.21 5.78
N PHE A 23 16.49 6.61 5.23
CA PHE A 23 15.97 6.10 3.95
C PHE A 23 16.25 7.03 2.76
N ALA A 24 17.04 8.08 2.95
CA ALA A 24 17.50 8.93 1.86
C ALA A 24 18.59 8.23 1.01
N PRO A 25 18.79 8.65 -0.26
CA PRO A 25 19.91 8.17 -1.07
C PRO A 25 21.25 8.33 -0.34
N HIS A 26 22.05 7.27 -0.34
CA HIS A 26 23.29 7.20 0.42
C HIS A 26 24.36 8.13 -0.19
N THR A 27 24.66 9.21 0.53
CA THR A 27 25.66 10.23 0.21
C THR A 27 26.41 10.63 1.48
N ALA A 28 27.59 11.22 1.35
CA ALA A 28 28.33 11.74 2.51
C ALA A 28 27.53 12.78 3.31
N GLU A 29 26.68 13.57 2.63
CA GLU A 29 25.78 14.53 3.25
C GLU A 29 24.67 13.84 4.05
N SER A 30 24.02 12.82 3.49
CA SER A 30 22.97 12.07 4.19
C SER A 30 23.52 11.31 5.40
N GLU A 31 24.71 10.70 5.30
CA GLU A 31 25.37 10.04 6.43
C GLU A 31 25.68 11.02 7.57
N SER A 32 26.23 12.19 7.22
CA SER A 32 26.52 13.25 8.19
C SER A 32 25.25 13.71 8.90
N ARG A 33 24.15 13.85 8.14
CA ARG A 33 22.83 14.21 8.68
C ARG A 33 22.29 13.14 9.62
N VAL A 34 22.42 11.85 9.30
CA VAL A 34 22.02 10.75 10.19
C VAL A 34 22.82 10.79 11.50
N ARG A 35 24.15 10.94 11.41
CA ARG A 35 25.03 11.00 12.59
C ARG A 35 24.69 12.18 13.51
N ALA A 36 24.27 13.31 12.94
CA ALA A 36 23.87 14.48 13.72
C ALA A 36 22.65 14.21 14.64
N PHE A 37 21.75 13.29 14.26
CA PHE A 37 20.64 12.90 15.14
C PHE A 37 21.13 12.17 16.39
N PHE A 38 22.13 11.29 16.28
CA PHE A 38 22.65 10.53 17.42
C PHE A 38 23.43 11.39 18.43
N THR A 39 23.99 12.51 17.98
CA THR A 39 24.69 13.47 18.85
C THR A 39 23.77 14.49 19.51
N GLY A 40 22.48 14.50 19.15
CA GLY A 40 21.46 15.41 19.69
C GLY A 40 20.55 14.75 20.73
N ASP A 41 19.39 15.37 20.97
CA ASP A 41 18.38 14.91 21.94
C ASP A 41 17.47 13.79 21.37
N LEU A 42 18.07 12.74 20.79
CA LEU A 42 17.31 11.59 20.27
C LEU A 42 16.74 10.74 21.42
N ASP A 43 15.41 10.63 21.47
CA ASP A 43 14.73 9.70 22.34
C ASP A 43 14.59 8.35 21.62
N TRP A 44 15.42 7.37 22.01
CA TRP A 44 15.43 6.05 21.40
C TRP A 44 14.09 5.31 21.49
N ASN A 45 13.32 5.51 22.56
CA ASN A 45 12.01 4.87 22.69
C ASN A 45 11.03 5.43 21.66
N LYS A 46 11.03 6.76 21.48
CA LYS A 46 10.23 7.39 20.42
C LYS A 46 10.73 7.02 19.03
N ALA A 47 12.04 6.86 18.82
CA ALA A 47 12.60 6.47 17.52
C ALA A 47 12.12 5.07 17.12
N VAL A 48 12.18 4.11 18.04
CA VAL A 48 11.66 2.75 17.84
C VAL A 48 10.15 2.76 17.64
N GLN A 49 9.40 3.51 18.46
CA GLN A 49 7.95 3.63 18.30
C GLN A 49 7.58 4.22 16.93
N THR A 50 8.27 5.29 16.51
CA THR A 50 8.07 5.91 15.19
C THR A 50 8.38 4.92 14.08
N ALA A 51 9.46 4.14 14.18
CA ALA A 51 9.75 3.09 13.20
C ALA A 51 8.63 2.03 13.12
N TYR A 52 8.03 1.67 14.26
CA TYR A 52 6.91 0.73 14.33
C TYR A 52 5.63 1.32 13.70
N ASP A 53 5.23 2.53 14.10
CA ASP A 53 4.04 3.22 13.59
C ASP A 53 4.13 3.46 12.09
N HIS A 54 5.34 3.71 11.59
CA HIS A 54 5.59 3.85 10.17
C HIS A 54 5.79 2.52 9.43
N SER A 55 5.70 1.37 10.11
CA SER A 55 5.87 0.02 9.55
C SER A 55 7.25 -0.21 8.90
N LEU A 56 8.29 0.39 9.50
CA LEU A 56 9.67 0.36 9.05
C LEU A 56 10.62 -0.32 10.04
N ALA A 57 10.12 -0.87 11.15
CA ALA A 57 10.95 -1.42 12.23
C ALA A 57 12.05 -2.40 11.77
N PRO A 58 11.80 -3.40 10.91
CA PRO A 58 12.88 -4.30 10.48
C PRO A 58 13.95 -3.59 9.63
N LEU A 59 13.53 -2.75 8.67
CA LEU A 59 14.45 -1.95 7.86
C LEU A 59 15.27 -0.98 8.74
N PHE A 60 14.63 -0.35 9.71
CA PHE A 60 15.27 0.54 10.68
C PHE A 60 16.34 -0.19 11.48
N CYS A 61 16.01 -1.34 12.09
CA CYS A 61 16.98 -2.16 12.82
C CYS A 61 18.16 -2.58 11.94
N SER A 62 17.89 -3.03 10.71
CA SER A 62 18.94 -3.51 9.80
C SER A 62 19.92 -2.41 9.41
N ILE A 63 19.43 -1.21 9.06
CA ILE A 63 20.29 -0.07 8.72
C ILE A 63 21.11 0.36 9.94
N LEU A 64 20.51 0.42 11.12
CA LEU A 64 21.22 0.83 12.33
C LEU A 64 22.30 -0.18 12.74
N LEU A 65 22.00 -1.47 12.76
CA LEU A 65 22.97 -2.50 13.14
C LEU A 65 24.13 -2.62 12.13
N SER A 66 23.86 -2.40 10.84
CA SER A 66 24.90 -2.50 9.80
C SER A 66 25.78 -1.25 9.71
N GLY A 67 25.22 -0.04 9.88
CA GLY A 67 25.91 1.22 9.62
C GLY A 67 26.16 2.13 10.82
N TYR A 68 25.44 1.93 11.94
CA TYR A 68 25.40 2.90 13.05
C TYR A 68 25.45 2.26 14.44
N GLN A 69 25.91 1.00 14.53
CA GLN A 69 25.92 0.20 15.74
C GLN A 69 26.67 0.84 16.93
N ASP A 70 27.65 1.71 16.67
CA ASP A 70 28.41 2.41 17.73
C ASP A 70 27.59 3.48 18.46
N PHE A 71 26.47 3.92 17.87
CA PHE A 71 25.58 4.94 18.46
C PHE A 71 24.40 4.33 19.24
N ILE A 72 24.19 3.02 19.14
CA ILE A 72 23.03 2.35 19.71
C ILE A 72 23.36 1.90 21.14
N PRO A 73 22.51 2.20 22.14
CA PRO A 73 22.61 1.61 23.47
C PRO A 73 22.65 0.07 23.42
N ALA A 74 23.48 -0.56 24.26
CA ALA A 74 23.75 -1.99 24.18
C ALA A 74 22.49 -2.86 24.36
N ASP A 75 21.61 -2.48 25.28
CA ASP A 75 20.32 -3.12 25.52
C ASP A 75 19.38 -3.03 24.31
N LEU A 76 19.39 -1.91 23.60
CA LEU A 76 18.63 -1.74 22.36
C LEU A 76 19.24 -2.53 21.20
N LYS A 77 20.56 -2.68 21.15
CA LYS A 77 21.23 -3.48 20.10
C LYS A 77 20.75 -4.92 20.13
N ASP A 78 20.72 -5.54 21.31
CA ASP A 78 20.24 -6.92 21.48
C ASP A 78 18.75 -7.05 21.15
N ALA A 79 17.92 -6.08 21.57
CA ALA A 79 16.50 -6.05 21.23
C ALA A 79 16.26 -5.91 19.72
N MET A 80 17.04 -5.07 19.02
CA MET A 80 16.97 -4.89 17.57
C MET A 80 17.37 -6.17 16.83
N GLN A 81 18.45 -6.84 17.28
CA GLN A 81 18.89 -8.10 16.70
C GLN A 81 17.82 -9.19 16.87
N PHE A 82 17.27 -9.33 18.07
CA PHE A 82 16.20 -10.28 18.35
C PHE A 82 14.94 -10.01 17.50
N HIS A 83 14.56 -8.74 17.33
CA HIS A 83 13.44 -8.35 16.47
C HIS A 83 13.69 -8.74 15.01
N LEU A 84 14.89 -8.47 14.49
CA LEU A 84 15.27 -8.83 13.12
C LEU A 84 15.28 -10.34 12.91
N ASP A 85 15.87 -11.11 13.82
CA ASP A 85 15.95 -12.56 13.69
C ASP A 85 14.55 -13.18 13.61
N ARG A 86 13.62 -12.70 14.45
CA ARG A 86 12.21 -13.12 14.40
C ARG A 86 11.51 -12.70 13.12
N HIS A 87 11.72 -11.46 12.67
CA HIS A 87 11.14 -10.97 11.43
C HIS A 87 11.63 -11.77 10.22
N CYS A 88 12.94 -11.97 10.10
CA CYS A 88 13.55 -12.72 9.02
C CYS A 88 13.10 -14.17 9.00
N ALA A 89 12.93 -14.82 10.16
CA ALA A 89 12.38 -16.17 10.25
C ALA A 89 10.95 -16.23 9.69
N GLN A 90 10.07 -15.32 10.11
CA GLN A 90 8.69 -15.25 9.62
C GLN A 90 8.63 -14.93 8.11
N ALA A 91 9.43 -13.95 7.65
CA ALA A 91 9.48 -13.57 6.26
C ALA A 91 10.04 -14.70 5.37
N THR A 92 10.96 -15.51 5.89
CA THR A 92 11.46 -16.72 5.22
C THR A 92 10.35 -17.76 5.05
N GLU A 93 9.54 -18.00 6.08
CA GLU A 93 8.39 -18.90 5.99
C GLU A 93 7.38 -18.42 4.94
N GLN A 94 7.04 -17.13 4.95
CA GLN A 94 6.14 -16.52 3.96
C GLN A 94 6.73 -16.59 2.54
N SER A 95 8.03 -16.35 2.38
CA SER A 95 8.73 -16.48 1.10
C SER A 95 8.70 -17.93 0.58
N ALA A 96 8.94 -18.91 1.45
CA ALA A 96 8.86 -20.32 1.10
C ALA A 96 7.43 -20.73 0.71
N ALA A 97 6.41 -20.25 1.44
CA ALA A 97 5.00 -20.46 1.13
C ALA A 97 4.63 -19.85 -0.23
N LEU A 98 5.07 -18.62 -0.52
CA LEU A 98 4.87 -17.96 -1.80
C LEU A 98 5.53 -18.75 -2.94
N VAL A 99 6.75 -19.22 -2.72
CA VAL A 99 7.42 -20.10 -3.68
C VAL A 99 6.54 -21.33 -3.89
N ASN A 100 6.27 -22.15 -2.89
CA ASN A 100 5.46 -23.37 -3.08
C ASN A 100 4.13 -23.10 -3.83
N LEU A 101 3.37 -22.10 -3.41
CA LEU A 101 2.10 -21.71 -4.02
C LEU A 101 2.21 -21.38 -5.51
N LEU A 102 3.16 -20.53 -5.90
CA LEU A 102 3.34 -20.14 -7.29
C LEU A 102 3.70 -21.33 -8.19
N GLY A 103 4.44 -22.33 -7.68
CA GLY A 103 4.70 -23.57 -8.43
C GLY A 103 3.42 -24.39 -8.62
N GLN A 104 2.61 -24.50 -7.57
CA GLN A 104 1.33 -25.23 -7.62
C GLN A 104 0.29 -24.57 -8.54
N LEU A 105 0.31 -23.24 -8.64
CA LEU A 105 -0.50 -22.50 -9.61
C LEU A 105 -0.02 -22.76 -11.04
N GLU A 106 1.30 -22.70 -11.28
CA GLU A 106 1.90 -22.98 -12.59
C GLU A 106 1.60 -24.39 -13.08
N ASP A 107 1.69 -25.40 -12.22
CA ASP A 107 1.33 -26.80 -12.52
C ASP A 107 -0.15 -26.98 -12.95
N ARG A 108 -1.02 -26.04 -12.55
CA ARG A 108 -2.44 -25.99 -12.91
C ARG A 108 -2.73 -25.06 -14.09
N GLY A 109 -1.70 -24.50 -14.72
CA GLY A 109 -1.83 -23.53 -15.82
C GLY A 109 -2.35 -22.16 -15.38
N VAL A 110 -2.27 -21.83 -14.09
CA VAL A 110 -2.69 -20.53 -13.55
C VAL A 110 -1.48 -19.61 -13.44
N GLU A 111 -1.48 -18.55 -14.25
CA GLU A 111 -0.46 -17.51 -14.15
C GLU A 111 -0.79 -16.54 -13.01
N ALA A 112 0.22 -16.23 -12.20
CA ALA A 112 0.09 -15.29 -11.09
C ALA A 112 1.28 -14.32 -11.02
N ILE A 113 0.99 -13.03 -10.86
CA ILE A 113 1.98 -11.98 -10.60
C ILE A 113 1.97 -11.66 -9.10
N PRO A 114 2.96 -12.10 -8.31
CA PRO A 114 3.20 -11.50 -7.00
C PRO A 114 3.67 -10.05 -7.16
N PHE A 115 3.06 -9.11 -6.41
CA PHE A 115 3.32 -7.68 -6.61
C PHE A 115 3.53 -6.86 -5.34
N LYS A 116 3.57 -7.50 -4.17
CA LYS A 116 4.03 -6.89 -2.92
C LYS A 116 4.92 -7.89 -2.18
N GLY A 117 4.77 -7.95 -0.85
CA GLY A 117 5.37 -8.96 -0.01
C GLY A 117 6.87 -9.15 -0.26
N PRO A 118 7.34 -10.41 -0.28
CA PRO A 118 8.73 -10.76 -0.52
C PRO A 118 9.29 -10.29 -1.88
N THR A 119 8.45 -10.30 -2.93
CA THR A 119 8.93 -9.97 -4.29
C THR A 119 9.26 -8.49 -4.44
N LEU A 120 8.44 -7.61 -3.88
CA LEU A 120 8.76 -6.19 -3.80
C LEU A 120 9.94 -5.95 -2.87
N SER A 121 10.03 -6.68 -1.74
CA SER A 121 11.18 -6.58 -0.83
C SER A 121 12.51 -6.83 -1.55
N LEU A 122 12.59 -7.93 -2.31
CA LEU A 122 13.79 -8.25 -3.08
C LEU A 122 14.10 -7.19 -4.14
N ARG A 123 13.08 -6.69 -4.85
CA ARG A 123 13.24 -5.74 -5.95
C ARG A 123 13.59 -4.31 -5.49
N ALA A 124 13.16 -3.92 -4.30
CA ALA A 124 13.44 -2.60 -3.73
C ALA A 124 14.70 -2.60 -2.83
N PHE A 125 14.95 -3.69 -2.10
CA PHE A 125 15.96 -3.73 -1.02
C PHE A 125 17.02 -4.82 -1.19
N ASN A 126 17.00 -5.60 -2.28
CA ASN A 126 17.89 -6.75 -2.51
C ASN A 126 17.79 -7.88 -1.45
N ASP A 127 16.75 -7.85 -0.61
CA ASP A 127 16.51 -8.87 0.40
C ASP A 127 15.00 -9.14 0.45
N ALA A 128 14.60 -10.41 0.25
CA ALA A 128 13.19 -10.80 0.26
C ALA A 128 12.55 -10.74 1.66
N ASN A 129 13.38 -10.74 2.71
CA ASN A 129 12.96 -10.96 4.09
C ASN A 129 13.07 -9.71 4.98
N LEU A 130 13.50 -8.58 4.42
CA LEU A 130 13.80 -7.38 5.20
C LEU A 130 12.63 -6.40 5.33
N ARG A 131 11.76 -6.34 4.32
CA ARG A 131 10.59 -5.45 4.31
C ARG A 131 9.48 -6.06 5.16
N LEU A 132 8.82 -5.26 5.99
CA LEU A 132 7.60 -5.71 6.67
C LEU A 132 6.44 -5.93 5.68
N PHE A 133 5.78 -7.08 5.75
CA PHE A 133 4.54 -7.40 5.04
C PHE A 133 3.69 -8.40 5.84
N ALA A 134 2.37 -8.28 5.74
CA ALA A 134 1.43 -9.12 6.48
C ALA A 134 0.85 -10.26 5.63
N ASP A 135 0.69 -10.01 4.34
CA ASP A 135 0.01 -10.85 3.36
C ASP A 135 0.86 -11.09 2.11
N LEU A 136 0.49 -12.13 1.38
CA LEU A 136 1.03 -12.46 0.06
C LEU A 136 -0.01 -12.11 -1.00
N ASP A 137 0.17 -10.95 -1.64
CA ASP A 137 -0.69 -10.50 -2.74
C ASP A 137 -0.30 -11.16 -4.08
N LEU A 138 -1.29 -11.74 -4.76
CA LEU A 138 -1.13 -12.34 -6.09
C LEU A 138 -2.17 -11.79 -7.06
N LEU A 139 -1.76 -11.19 -8.17
CA LEU A 139 -2.68 -10.90 -9.27
C LEU A 139 -2.81 -12.15 -10.16
N VAL A 140 -4.02 -12.65 -10.30
CA VAL A 140 -4.41 -13.71 -11.26
C VAL A 140 -5.36 -13.14 -12.30
N ARG A 141 -5.54 -13.85 -13.42
CA ARG A 141 -6.56 -13.49 -14.41
C ARG A 141 -7.95 -13.73 -13.79
N ASP A 142 -8.93 -12.88 -14.14
CA ASP A 142 -10.29 -13.00 -13.60
C ASP A 142 -10.93 -14.36 -13.93
N THR A 143 -10.57 -14.94 -15.08
CA THR A 143 -10.99 -16.28 -15.52
C THR A 143 -10.42 -17.40 -14.66
N ASP A 144 -9.30 -17.16 -13.97
CA ASP A 144 -8.53 -18.20 -13.28
C ASP A 144 -8.70 -18.12 -11.76
N VAL A 145 -9.52 -17.19 -11.25
CA VAL A 145 -9.73 -16.96 -9.81
C VAL A 145 -10.20 -18.22 -9.10
N GLU A 146 -11.18 -18.93 -9.69
CA GLU A 146 -11.71 -20.15 -9.07
C GLU A 146 -10.66 -21.26 -9.03
N SER A 147 -9.83 -21.38 -10.08
CA SER A 147 -8.71 -22.31 -10.12
C SER A 147 -7.63 -21.96 -9.09
N ALA A 148 -7.35 -20.66 -8.90
CA ALA A 148 -6.40 -20.18 -7.89
C ALA A 148 -6.90 -20.45 -6.45
N VAL A 149 -8.19 -20.20 -6.19
CA VAL A 149 -8.83 -20.50 -4.90
C VAL A 149 -8.84 -22.01 -4.64
N ALA A 150 -9.18 -22.84 -5.63
CA ALA A 150 -9.14 -24.29 -5.50
C ALA A 150 -7.71 -24.81 -5.21
N CYS A 151 -6.70 -24.21 -5.85
CA CYS A 151 -5.30 -24.49 -5.56
C CYS A 151 -4.96 -24.15 -4.09
N LEU A 152 -5.32 -22.96 -3.62
CA LEU A 152 -5.12 -22.55 -2.22
C LEU A 152 -5.80 -23.50 -1.23
N ILE A 153 -7.05 -23.89 -1.48
CA ILE A 153 -7.77 -24.86 -0.65
C ILE A 153 -7.04 -26.19 -0.59
N SER A 154 -6.53 -26.69 -1.73
CA SER A 154 -5.76 -27.94 -1.77
C SER A 154 -4.44 -27.88 -0.99
N LEU A 155 -3.94 -26.66 -0.72
CA LEU A 155 -2.74 -26.41 0.08
C LEU A 155 -3.06 -26.08 1.55
N GLY A 156 -4.30 -26.27 2.01
CA GLY A 156 -4.67 -26.05 3.41
C GLY A 156 -5.06 -24.61 3.76
N TYR A 157 -5.26 -23.75 2.76
CA TYR A 157 -5.83 -22.42 2.97
C TYR A 157 -7.35 -22.48 3.06
N GLN A 158 -7.92 -21.61 3.89
CA GLN A 158 -9.36 -21.39 3.95
C GLN A 158 -9.63 -19.91 3.77
N HIS A 159 -10.85 -19.56 3.37
CA HIS A 159 -11.26 -18.17 3.44
C HIS A 159 -11.16 -17.67 4.89
N ALA A 160 -10.75 -16.41 5.06
CA ALA A 160 -10.75 -15.77 6.37
C ALA A 160 -12.16 -15.82 7.00
N SER A 161 -12.22 -15.74 8.33
CA SER A 161 -13.42 -16.00 9.16
C SER A 161 -14.65 -15.14 8.83
N ASN A 162 -14.49 -14.08 8.05
CA ASN A 162 -15.54 -13.18 7.58
C ASN A 162 -16.09 -13.52 6.18
N PHE A 163 -15.67 -14.63 5.56
CA PHE A 163 -16.22 -15.02 4.27
C PHE A 163 -17.65 -15.56 4.40
N ASN A 164 -18.54 -14.98 3.60
CA ASN A 164 -19.93 -15.36 3.55
C ASN A 164 -20.33 -15.56 2.08
N GLN A 165 -20.72 -16.78 1.72
CA GLN A 165 -21.13 -17.14 0.36
C GLN A 165 -22.26 -16.24 -0.17
N ARG A 166 -23.12 -15.70 0.72
CA ARG A 166 -24.16 -14.73 0.35
C ARG A 166 -23.60 -13.41 -0.16
N THR A 167 -22.42 -13.04 0.34
CA THR A 167 -21.70 -11.81 -0.03
C THR A 167 -20.69 -12.03 -1.14
N GLU A 168 -20.44 -13.27 -1.56
CA GLU A 168 -19.47 -13.63 -2.59
C GLU A 168 -19.73 -12.87 -3.90
N THR A 169 -21.00 -12.77 -4.31
CA THR A 169 -21.37 -11.96 -5.49
C THR A 169 -20.95 -10.49 -5.33
N ALA A 170 -21.07 -9.93 -4.12
CA ALA A 170 -20.64 -8.56 -3.83
C ALA A 170 -19.12 -8.43 -3.85
N VAL A 171 -18.42 -9.41 -3.28
CA VAL A 171 -16.95 -9.47 -3.25
C VAL A 171 -16.40 -9.60 -4.68
N ARG A 172 -16.88 -10.56 -5.49
CA ARG A 172 -16.48 -10.74 -6.89
C ARG A 172 -16.75 -9.48 -7.74
N ARG A 173 -17.86 -8.79 -7.49
CA ARG A 173 -18.23 -7.60 -8.25
C ARG A 173 -17.46 -6.33 -7.85
N TYR A 174 -17.02 -6.20 -6.59
CA TYR A 174 -16.52 -4.92 -6.09
C TYR A 174 -15.22 -4.98 -5.28
N GLY A 175 -14.92 -6.09 -4.62
CA GLY A 175 -13.76 -6.25 -3.74
C GLY A 175 -12.44 -6.37 -4.50
N GLY A 176 -12.44 -7.12 -5.62
CA GLY A 176 -11.24 -7.31 -6.44
C GLY A 176 -10.27 -8.37 -5.93
N GLN A 177 -10.51 -8.91 -4.73
CA GLN A 177 -9.65 -9.88 -4.05
C GLN A 177 -10.43 -10.78 -3.10
N TYR A 178 -9.84 -11.93 -2.76
CA TYR A 178 -10.19 -12.71 -1.58
C TYR A 178 -9.07 -12.63 -0.53
N ASN A 179 -9.43 -12.92 0.72
CA ASN A 179 -8.48 -13.05 1.81
C ASN A 179 -8.53 -14.50 2.30
N MET A 180 -7.42 -15.21 2.20
CA MET A 180 -7.31 -16.62 2.57
C MET A 180 -6.17 -16.82 3.55
N GLN A 181 -6.36 -17.70 4.53
CA GLN A 181 -5.40 -17.98 5.59
C GLN A 181 -5.13 -19.48 5.68
N HIS A 182 -3.85 -19.85 5.76
CA HIS A 182 -3.44 -21.23 5.98
C HIS A 182 -3.71 -21.65 7.43
N GLN A 183 -4.38 -22.79 7.63
CA GLN A 183 -4.84 -23.23 8.95
C GLN A 183 -3.70 -23.60 9.92
N GLY A 184 -2.59 -24.13 9.42
CA GLY A 184 -1.42 -24.50 10.24
C GLY A 184 -0.51 -23.31 10.58
N THR A 185 0.02 -22.65 9.54
CA THR A 185 1.02 -21.57 9.68
C THR A 185 0.44 -20.18 9.94
N GLY A 186 -0.85 -19.96 9.66
CA GLY A 186 -1.47 -18.63 9.76
C GLY A 186 -1.09 -17.66 8.63
N VAL A 187 -0.29 -18.09 7.64
CA VAL A 187 0.10 -17.27 6.48
C VAL A 187 -1.13 -16.84 5.70
N CYS A 188 -1.24 -15.54 5.43
CA CYS A 188 -2.31 -14.93 4.65
C CYS A 188 -1.89 -14.78 3.19
N VAL A 189 -2.77 -15.21 2.28
CA VAL A 189 -2.64 -15.00 0.83
C VAL A 189 -3.90 -14.27 0.35
N GLU A 190 -3.68 -13.26 -0.48
CA GLU A 190 -4.75 -12.52 -1.14
C GLU A 190 -4.67 -12.75 -2.65
N PRO A 191 -5.50 -13.63 -3.25
CA PRO A 191 -5.64 -13.67 -4.70
C PRO A 191 -6.52 -12.50 -5.16
N HIS A 192 -5.95 -11.67 -6.04
CA HIS A 192 -6.55 -10.50 -6.67
C HIS A 192 -6.89 -10.81 -8.13
N TRP A 193 -8.07 -10.39 -8.58
CA TRP A 193 -8.42 -10.25 -10.01
C TRP A 193 -8.53 -8.80 -10.44
N ALA A 194 -8.54 -7.89 -9.47
CA ALA A 194 -8.44 -6.46 -9.70
C ALA A 194 -7.54 -5.82 -8.64
N LEU A 195 -6.63 -4.94 -9.06
CA LEU A 195 -5.65 -4.30 -8.21
C LEU A 195 -6.22 -3.16 -7.35
N THR A 196 -7.42 -2.70 -7.69
CA THR A 196 -8.16 -1.70 -6.94
C THR A 196 -9.62 -2.10 -6.83
N PRO A 197 -10.29 -1.83 -5.69
CA PRO A 197 -11.74 -2.00 -5.62
C PRO A 197 -12.40 -1.10 -6.65
N SER A 198 -13.49 -1.55 -7.26
CA SER A 198 -14.12 -0.82 -8.36
C SER A 198 -14.72 0.53 -7.92
N THR A 199 -14.95 0.73 -6.62
CA THR A 199 -15.32 2.03 -6.01
C THR A 199 -14.24 3.09 -6.22
N MET A 200 -12.97 2.70 -6.37
CA MET A 200 -11.88 3.63 -6.67
C MET A 200 -12.00 4.22 -8.09
N ALA A 201 -12.87 3.69 -8.97
CA ALA A 201 -13.09 4.21 -10.31
C ALA A 201 -11.80 4.33 -11.16
N ILE A 202 -10.81 3.49 -10.89
CA ILE A 202 -9.61 3.35 -11.71
C ILE A 202 -9.84 2.13 -12.59
N ASP A 203 -9.91 2.36 -13.90
CA ASP A 203 -10.14 1.29 -14.89
C ASP A 203 -8.80 0.99 -15.57
N LEU A 204 -8.07 0.00 -15.03
CA LEU A 204 -6.80 -0.47 -15.59
C LEU A 204 -7.05 -1.43 -16.76
N ASP A 205 -6.20 -1.37 -17.78
CA ASP A 205 -6.18 -2.34 -18.88
C ASP A 205 -5.38 -3.58 -18.44
N TYR A 206 -6.07 -4.52 -17.79
CA TYR A 206 -5.47 -5.79 -17.34
C TYR A 206 -4.88 -6.63 -18.48
N PRO A 207 -5.54 -6.79 -19.64
CA PRO A 207 -4.92 -7.46 -20.79
C PRO A 207 -3.56 -6.84 -21.18
N LEU A 208 -3.47 -5.51 -21.27
CA LEU A 208 -2.23 -4.82 -21.58
C LEU A 208 -1.18 -4.95 -20.45
N LEU A 209 -1.61 -4.92 -19.20
CA LEU A 209 -0.75 -5.16 -18.03
C LEU A 209 -0.12 -6.56 -18.09
N TRP A 210 -0.93 -7.59 -18.35
CA TRP A 210 -0.43 -8.96 -18.52
C TRP A 210 0.49 -9.12 -19.74
N ARG A 211 0.19 -8.45 -20.85
CA ARG A 211 1.05 -8.47 -22.05
C ARG A 211 2.44 -7.86 -21.79
N ARG A 212 2.53 -6.87 -20.90
CA ARG A 212 3.78 -6.22 -20.51
C ARG A 212 4.45 -6.85 -19.29
N ALA A 213 3.80 -7.83 -18.66
CA ALA A 213 4.39 -8.55 -17.55
C ALA A 213 5.69 -9.23 -17.99
N VAL A 214 6.67 -9.23 -17.11
CA VAL A 214 8.01 -9.75 -17.35
C VAL A 214 8.29 -10.90 -16.41
N ARG A 215 9.18 -11.80 -16.81
CA ARG A 215 9.71 -12.86 -15.93
C ARG A 215 10.94 -12.34 -15.19
N LYS A 216 10.98 -12.54 -13.86
CA LYS A 216 12.10 -12.11 -13.00
C LYS A 216 12.53 -13.25 -12.07
N PRO A 217 13.83 -13.34 -11.74
CA PRO A 217 14.30 -14.28 -10.73
C PRO A 217 13.73 -13.89 -9.36
N PHE A 218 13.26 -14.88 -8.62
CA PHE A 218 12.81 -14.76 -7.25
C PHE A 218 13.15 -16.06 -6.50
N LEU A 219 14.13 -15.97 -5.61
CA LEU A 219 14.71 -17.11 -4.91
C LEU A 219 15.10 -18.22 -5.89
N GLN A 220 14.68 -19.47 -5.65
CA GLN A 220 15.00 -20.61 -6.50
C GLN A 220 14.15 -20.72 -7.79
N ARG A 221 13.38 -19.70 -8.17
CA ARG A 221 12.51 -19.75 -9.36
C ARG A 221 12.49 -18.47 -10.18
N THR A 222 11.89 -18.57 -11.36
CA THR A 222 11.50 -17.41 -12.18
C THR A 222 10.00 -17.20 -12.03
N VAL A 223 9.57 -15.98 -11.69
CA VAL A 223 8.17 -15.63 -11.45
C VAL A 223 7.72 -14.53 -12.40
N TRP A 224 6.41 -14.43 -12.64
CA TRP A 224 5.87 -13.24 -13.30
C TRP A 224 5.99 -12.02 -12.40
N ALA A 225 6.16 -10.86 -13.01
CA ALA A 225 6.31 -9.57 -12.35
C ALA A 225 5.72 -8.48 -13.25
N PHE A 226 5.27 -7.37 -12.68
CA PHE A 226 4.95 -6.20 -13.51
C PHE A 226 6.20 -5.66 -14.20
N SER A 227 5.99 -5.00 -15.35
CA SER A 227 7.02 -4.14 -15.91
C SER A 227 7.44 -3.09 -14.87
N PRO A 228 8.69 -2.58 -14.88
CA PRO A 228 9.11 -1.57 -13.93
C PRO A 228 8.19 -0.35 -13.88
N GLU A 229 7.71 0.11 -15.05
CA GLU A 229 6.80 1.25 -15.17
C GLU A 229 5.42 0.94 -14.53
N ASP A 230 4.88 -0.25 -14.81
CA ASP A 230 3.61 -0.69 -14.21
C ASP A 230 3.72 -0.83 -12.69
N GLU A 231 4.85 -1.34 -12.18
CA GLU A 231 5.08 -1.47 -10.74
C GLU A 231 5.10 -0.09 -10.05
N VAL A 232 5.82 0.90 -10.62
CA VAL A 232 5.85 2.26 -10.07
C VAL A 232 4.45 2.85 -10.00
N LEU A 233 3.69 2.74 -11.09
CA LEU A 233 2.32 3.24 -11.12
C LEU A 233 1.44 2.51 -10.09
N MET A 234 1.60 1.20 -9.96
CA MET A 234 0.87 0.39 -9.00
C MET A 234 1.18 0.73 -7.55
N LEU A 235 2.45 0.95 -7.20
CA LEU A 235 2.85 1.42 -5.88
C LEU A 235 2.19 2.77 -5.55
N CYS A 236 2.16 3.70 -6.51
CA CYS A 236 1.52 5.01 -6.34
C CYS A 236 0.00 4.91 -6.17
N ILE A 237 -0.67 4.06 -6.96
CA ILE A 237 -2.12 3.81 -6.85
C ILE A 237 -2.44 3.18 -5.48
N HIS A 238 -1.70 2.15 -5.07
CA HIS A 238 -1.90 1.45 -3.81
C HIS A 238 -1.69 2.39 -2.61
N ALA A 239 -0.58 3.13 -2.59
CA ALA A 239 -0.29 4.08 -1.52
C ALA A 239 -1.32 5.22 -1.46
N SER A 240 -1.82 5.68 -2.63
CA SER A 240 -2.89 6.68 -2.70
C SER A 240 -4.22 6.14 -2.16
N LYS A 241 -4.55 4.87 -2.43
CA LYS A 241 -5.72 4.16 -1.84
C LYS A 241 -5.63 4.16 -0.31
N GLU A 242 -4.44 3.88 0.22
CA GLU A 242 -4.16 3.85 1.65
C GLU A 242 -3.85 5.24 2.24
N CYS A 243 -4.09 6.32 1.50
CA CYS A 243 -3.95 7.71 1.95
C CYS A 243 -2.55 8.08 2.49
N TRP A 244 -1.48 7.40 2.04
CA TRP A 244 -0.10 7.67 2.46
C TRP A 244 0.07 7.85 3.99
N ARG A 245 -0.62 7.00 4.76
CA ARG A 245 -0.73 7.13 6.24
C ARG A 245 0.57 6.92 7.00
N SER A 246 1.54 6.28 6.38
CA SER A 246 2.84 5.96 6.96
C SER A 246 3.96 6.23 5.95
N LEU A 247 5.21 6.16 6.41
CA LEU A 247 6.39 6.44 5.58
C LEU A 247 6.75 5.23 4.71
N LYS A 248 6.34 4.02 5.11
CA LYS A 248 6.66 2.78 4.42
C LYS A 248 6.38 2.81 2.91
N PRO A 249 5.22 3.23 2.39
CA PRO A 249 4.99 3.25 0.94
C PRO A 249 5.91 4.22 0.19
N VAL A 250 6.36 5.29 0.86
CA VAL A 250 7.34 6.24 0.30
C VAL A 250 8.72 5.58 0.21
N VAL A 251 9.12 4.83 1.25
CA VAL A 251 10.38 4.06 1.28
C VAL A 251 10.36 2.93 0.25
N ASP A 252 9.24 2.20 0.14
CA ASP A 252 9.06 1.14 -0.87
C ASP A 252 9.23 1.70 -2.29
N LEU A 253 8.55 2.82 -2.60
CA LEU A 253 8.67 3.48 -3.90
C LEU A 253 10.08 4.01 -4.15
N ALA A 254 10.70 4.68 -3.17
CA ALA A 254 12.06 5.20 -3.29
C ALA A 254 13.09 4.10 -3.53
N GLY A 255 13.01 3.00 -2.76
CA GLY A 255 13.86 1.82 -2.94
C GLY A 255 13.71 1.21 -4.33
N PHE A 256 12.46 1.10 -4.81
CA PHE A 256 12.18 0.61 -6.16
C PHE A 256 12.75 1.53 -7.24
N LEU A 257 12.49 2.85 -7.18
CA LEU A 257 13.01 3.82 -8.15
C LEU A 257 14.54 3.79 -8.22
N ASN A 258 15.22 3.70 -7.07
CA ASN A 258 16.68 3.64 -7.01
C ASN A 258 17.26 2.39 -7.69
N LYS A 259 16.56 1.26 -7.63
CA LYS A 259 16.97 0.00 -8.29
C LYS A 259 16.65 -0.02 -9.78
N HIS A 260 15.75 0.84 -10.23
CA HIS A 260 15.23 0.88 -11.60
C HIS A 260 15.56 2.23 -12.29
N ALA A 261 16.84 2.61 -12.30
CA ALA A 261 17.29 3.88 -12.91
C ALA A 261 17.02 4.01 -14.43
N GLN A 262 16.72 2.91 -15.12
CA GLN A 262 16.43 2.87 -16.56
C GLN A 262 14.93 2.93 -16.89
N LEU A 263 14.10 3.48 -16.00
CA LEU A 263 12.66 3.64 -16.23
C LEU A 263 12.40 4.52 -17.47
N ASP A 264 11.48 4.07 -18.32
CA ASP A 264 10.92 4.91 -19.38
C ASP A 264 9.85 5.84 -18.77
N TRP A 265 10.29 6.98 -18.27
CA TRP A 265 9.42 7.99 -17.68
C TRP A 265 8.38 8.53 -18.66
N ASN A 266 8.68 8.61 -19.95
CA ASN A 266 7.72 9.07 -20.95
C ASN A 266 6.57 8.08 -21.10
N SER A 267 6.88 6.79 -21.20
CA SER A 267 5.89 5.71 -21.22
C SER A 267 5.07 5.67 -19.94
N LEU A 268 5.72 5.77 -18.78
CA LEU A 268 5.07 5.80 -17.47
C LEU A 268 4.09 6.99 -17.33
N ILE A 269 4.52 8.20 -17.68
CA ILE A 269 3.66 9.40 -17.64
C ILE A 269 2.49 9.26 -18.62
N MET A 270 2.73 8.73 -19.82
CA MET A 270 1.67 8.51 -20.81
C MET A 270 0.63 7.51 -20.31
N MET A 271 1.08 6.42 -19.70
CA MET A 271 0.21 5.39 -19.10
C MET A 271 -0.60 5.97 -17.94
N ALA A 272 0.04 6.68 -17.02
CA ALA A 272 -0.61 7.33 -15.89
C ALA A 272 -1.65 8.35 -16.36
N ARG A 273 -1.36 9.09 -17.44
CA ARG A 273 -2.36 9.95 -18.09
C ARG A 273 -3.52 9.12 -18.61
N GLN A 274 -3.29 8.10 -19.43
CA GLN A 274 -4.37 7.31 -20.03
C GLN A 274 -5.33 6.76 -18.97
N THR A 275 -4.80 6.22 -17.86
CA THR A 275 -5.57 5.64 -16.76
C THR A 275 -6.16 6.66 -15.77
N GLY A 276 -5.89 7.96 -15.92
CA GLY A 276 -6.36 9.01 -15.00
C GLY A 276 -5.70 8.93 -13.61
N CYS A 277 -4.47 8.42 -13.57
CA CYS A 277 -3.67 8.20 -12.37
C CYS A 277 -2.43 9.11 -12.33
N LEU A 278 -2.36 10.15 -13.18
CA LEU A 278 -1.19 11.01 -13.27
C LEU A 278 -0.93 11.71 -11.93
N ARG A 279 -1.95 12.24 -11.27
CA ARG A 279 -1.74 12.91 -9.98
C ARG A 279 -1.28 11.96 -8.88
N MET A 280 -1.71 10.68 -8.91
CA MET A 280 -1.24 9.68 -7.95
C MET A 280 0.26 9.38 -8.14
N LEU A 281 0.71 9.24 -9.40
CA LEU A 281 2.12 9.10 -9.73
C LEU A 281 2.95 10.31 -9.24
N LEU A 282 2.55 11.52 -9.64
CA LEU A 282 3.26 12.75 -9.31
C LEU A 282 3.30 12.99 -7.78
N LEU A 283 2.22 12.66 -7.06
CA LEU A 283 2.19 12.74 -5.61
C LEU A 283 3.18 11.77 -4.95
N GLY A 284 3.27 10.53 -5.44
CA GLY A 284 4.25 9.56 -4.92
C GLY A 284 5.69 10.03 -5.13
N VAL A 285 6.01 10.49 -6.33
CA VAL A 285 7.34 11.03 -6.67
C VAL A 285 7.68 12.26 -5.82
N GLU A 286 6.73 13.18 -5.64
CA GLU A 286 6.91 14.37 -4.80
C GLU A 286 7.16 14.00 -3.33
N LEU A 287 6.46 13.00 -2.80
CA LEU A 287 6.69 12.54 -1.43
C LEU A 287 8.09 11.92 -1.28
N CYS A 288 8.53 11.10 -2.24
CA CYS A 288 9.90 10.55 -2.24
C CYS A 288 10.96 11.65 -2.26
N TYR A 289 10.74 12.72 -3.03
CA TYR A 289 11.64 13.86 -3.07
C TYR A 289 11.64 14.67 -1.78
N ARG A 290 10.47 15.07 -1.28
CA ARG A 290 10.36 15.94 -0.11
C ARG A 290 10.79 15.26 1.19
N LEU A 291 10.51 13.96 1.33
CA LEU A 291 10.83 13.23 2.55
C LEU A 291 12.22 12.61 2.48
N LEU A 292 12.58 12.00 1.35
CA LEU A 292 13.79 11.18 1.24
C LEU A 292 14.86 11.80 0.34
N GLY A 293 14.58 12.89 -0.37
CA GLY A 293 15.57 13.52 -1.25
C GLY A 293 15.87 12.71 -2.52
N VAL A 294 14.94 11.84 -2.96
CA VAL A 294 15.09 11.09 -4.21
C VAL A 294 15.10 12.05 -5.40
N ASN A 295 16.05 11.86 -6.33
CA ASN A 295 16.11 12.66 -7.55
C ASN A 295 14.85 12.45 -8.41
N ILE A 296 14.17 13.55 -8.74
CA ILE A 296 13.00 13.53 -9.63
C ILE A 296 13.46 13.73 -11.07
N GLU A 297 12.85 12.99 -12.00
CA GLU A 297 13.01 13.21 -13.43
C GLU A 297 12.46 14.61 -13.85
N PRO A 298 13.15 15.37 -14.73
CA PRO A 298 12.77 16.74 -15.06
C PRO A 298 11.33 16.96 -15.54
N ASP A 299 10.78 16.07 -16.37
CA ASP A 299 9.40 16.16 -16.84
C ASP A 299 8.39 15.95 -15.71
N CYS A 300 8.65 15.02 -14.79
CA CYS A 300 7.87 14.85 -13.56
C CYS A 300 7.90 16.12 -12.71
N GLN A 301 9.08 16.73 -12.52
CA GLN A 301 9.23 17.98 -11.77
C GLN A 301 8.39 19.10 -12.40
N ASN A 302 8.46 19.25 -13.72
CA ASN A 302 7.69 20.24 -14.46
C ASN A 302 6.18 20.03 -14.31
N LEU A 303 5.72 18.77 -14.30
CA LEU A 303 4.32 18.43 -14.10
C LEU A 303 3.86 18.68 -12.66
N ILE A 304 4.69 18.39 -11.66
CA ILE A 304 4.42 18.68 -10.25
C ILE A 304 4.22 20.17 -10.04
N VAL A 305 5.12 21.02 -10.55
CA VAL A 305 5.04 22.48 -10.40
C VAL A 305 3.78 23.05 -11.06
N ARG A 306 3.30 22.45 -12.15
CA ARG A 306 2.07 22.88 -12.85
C ARG A 306 0.79 22.41 -12.16
N ASP A 307 0.83 21.35 -11.37
CA ASP A 307 -0.34 20.85 -10.65
C ASP A 307 -0.56 21.64 -9.34
N LYS A 308 -1.61 22.47 -9.34
CA LYS A 308 -1.96 23.36 -8.23
C LYS A 308 -2.34 22.63 -6.93
N VAL A 309 -2.58 21.32 -6.98
CA VAL A 309 -3.08 20.53 -5.85
C VAL A 309 -1.95 19.80 -5.11
N ILE A 310 -0.91 19.35 -5.83
CA ILE A 310 0.13 18.48 -5.29
C ILE A 310 0.87 19.08 -4.10
N ASN A 311 1.25 20.37 -4.15
CA ASN A 311 1.96 20.99 -3.03
C ASN A 311 1.14 20.93 -1.73
N SER A 312 -0.15 21.32 -1.81
CA SER A 312 -1.04 21.30 -0.64
C SER A 312 -1.31 19.88 -0.12
N LEU A 313 -1.45 18.90 -1.03
CA LEU A 313 -1.66 17.51 -0.65
C LEU A 313 -0.43 16.91 0.02
N SER A 314 0.75 17.10 -0.57
CA SER A 314 2.00 16.58 -0.01
C SER A 314 2.31 17.22 1.34
N GLU A 315 2.09 18.53 1.53
CA GLU A 315 2.24 19.17 2.85
C GLU A 315 1.33 18.53 3.90
N LYS A 316 0.06 18.30 3.56
CA LYS A 316 -0.91 17.68 4.47
C LYS A 316 -0.53 16.25 4.82
N LEU A 317 -0.09 15.46 3.84
CA LEU A 317 0.31 14.06 4.06
C LEU A 317 1.59 13.96 4.89
N ILE A 318 2.56 14.86 4.67
CA ILE A 318 3.78 14.96 5.48
C ILE A 318 3.42 15.30 6.93
N ASP A 319 2.50 16.23 7.17
CA ASP A 319 2.04 16.57 8.53
C ASP A 319 1.33 15.38 9.21
N ILE A 320 0.50 14.63 8.47
CA ILE A 320 -0.16 13.41 8.98
C ILE A 320 0.88 12.35 9.37
N MET A 321 1.83 12.06 8.47
CA MET A 321 2.90 11.11 8.72
C MET A 321 3.73 11.54 9.94
N ASN A 322 4.14 12.79 10.00
CA ASN A 322 4.97 13.31 11.08
C ASN A 322 4.30 13.24 12.47
N LYS A 323 2.96 13.32 12.53
CA LYS A 323 2.19 13.24 13.78
C LYS A 323 1.80 11.82 14.18
N CYS A 324 2.03 10.83 13.33
CA CYS A 324 1.49 9.46 13.49
C CYS A 324 -0.02 9.43 13.75
N ASP A 325 -0.78 10.40 13.22
CA ASP A 325 -2.23 10.54 13.46
C ASP A 325 -3.01 10.46 12.13
N PRO A 326 -3.03 9.27 11.49
CA PRO A 326 -3.77 9.11 10.26
C PRO A 326 -5.28 9.21 10.54
N PRO A 327 -6.03 10.02 9.77
CA PRO A 327 -7.48 10.00 9.88
C PRO A 327 -8.01 8.59 9.55
N PRO A 328 -9.18 8.21 10.10
CA PRO A 328 -9.83 6.97 9.71
C PRO A 328 -10.22 7.04 8.23
N ALA A 329 -9.40 6.43 7.38
CA ALA A 329 -9.71 6.25 5.98
C ALA A 329 -10.89 5.29 5.87
N ASN A 330 -11.83 5.71 5.05
CA ASN A 330 -12.97 4.91 4.70
C ASN A 330 -13.05 4.91 3.18
N PRO A 331 -12.54 3.86 2.50
CA PRO A 331 -12.55 3.79 1.03
C PRO A 331 -13.97 3.70 0.46
N TYR A 332 -14.99 3.64 1.32
CA TYR A 332 -16.41 3.58 0.99
C TYR A 332 -17.14 4.91 1.23
N ARG A 333 -16.41 5.99 1.44
CA ARG A 333 -16.97 7.34 1.56
C ARG A 333 -16.35 8.26 0.53
N VAL A 334 -17.18 9.17 0.03
CA VAL A 334 -16.68 10.29 -0.76
C VAL A 334 -16.05 11.28 0.21
N ASP A 335 -14.75 11.48 0.06
CA ASP A 335 -13.98 12.42 0.86
C ASP A 335 -13.16 13.37 -0.03
N HIS A 336 -12.74 14.49 0.55
CA HIS A 336 -11.99 15.52 -0.17
C HIS A 336 -10.64 15.03 -0.70
N TYR A 337 -9.94 14.17 0.04
CA TYR A 337 -8.64 13.64 -0.39
C TYR A 337 -8.80 12.75 -1.61
N SER A 338 -9.75 11.80 -1.58
CA SER A 338 -10.08 10.94 -2.71
C SER A 338 -10.44 11.77 -3.96
N LEU A 339 -11.23 12.83 -3.82
CA LEU A 339 -11.50 13.73 -4.94
C LEU A 339 -10.26 14.50 -5.42
N ALA A 340 -9.39 14.91 -4.50
CA ALA A 340 -8.21 15.71 -4.80
C ALA A 340 -7.14 14.92 -5.55
N ILE A 341 -6.92 13.64 -5.25
CA ILE A 341 -5.95 12.78 -5.93
C ILE A 341 -6.32 12.44 -7.39
N ARG A 342 -7.51 12.84 -7.86
CA ARG A 342 -7.98 12.64 -9.24
C ARG A 342 -7.89 13.94 -10.04
N GLU A 343 -7.15 13.92 -11.15
CA GLU A 343 -6.98 15.10 -12.01
C GLU A 343 -8.19 15.42 -12.89
N ARG A 344 -8.93 14.40 -13.35
CA ARG A 344 -10.05 14.58 -14.29
C ARG A 344 -11.39 14.74 -13.57
N TYR A 345 -12.23 15.65 -14.06
CA TYR A 345 -13.59 15.80 -13.56
C TYR A 345 -14.47 14.56 -13.81
N SER A 346 -14.27 13.88 -14.94
CA SER A 346 -14.93 12.61 -15.25
C SER A 346 -14.67 11.57 -14.16
N ASP A 347 -13.44 11.49 -13.67
CA ASP A 347 -13.00 10.45 -12.73
C ASP A 347 -13.51 10.76 -11.32
N LYS A 348 -13.61 12.04 -10.97
CA LYS A 348 -14.28 12.50 -9.74
C LYS A 348 -15.75 12.11 -9.75
N LEU A 349 -16.46 12.35 -10.86
CA LEU A 349 -17.87 11.96 -10.99
C LEU A 349 -18.04 10.44 -10.94
N ARG A 350 -17.20 9.68 -11.68
CA ARG A 350 -17.21 8.20 -11.63
C ARG A 350 -16.95 7.69 -10.21
N PHE A 351 -15.99 8.27 -9.48
CA PHE A 351 -15.72 7.91 -8.09
C PHE A 351 -16.92 8.16 -7.18
N ILE A 352 -17.58 9.32 -7.30
CA ILE A 352 -18.78 9.64 -6.52
C ILE A 352 -19.86 8.60 -6.81
N LEU A 353 -20.20 8.40 -8.09
CA LEU A 353 -21.25 7.49 -8.51
C LEU A 353 -20.97 6.05 -8.08
N ARG A 354 -19.76 5.54 -8.31
CA ARG A 354 -19.41 4.17 -7.90
C ARG A 354 -19.41 4.02 -6.38
N THR A 355 -18.89 4.98 -5.63
CA THR A 355 -18.89 4.91 -4.16
C THR A 355 -20.31 4.99 -3.58
N THR A 356 -21.21 5.81 -4.14
CA THR A 356 -22.58 5.97 -3.64
C THR A 356 -23.49 4.82 -4.05
N CYS A 357 -23.31 4.27 -5.25
CA CYS A 357 -24.27 3.33 -5.85
C CYS A 357 -23.84 1.86 -5.81
N THR A 358 -22.59 1.54 -5.42
CA THR A 358 -22.09 0.16 -5.32
C THR A 358 -22.45 -0.49 -3.98
N PRO A 359 -23.36 -1.49 -3.95
CA PRO A 359 -23.68 -2.21 -2.72
C PRO A 359 -22.50 -3.07 -2.26
N ARG A 360 -22.23 -3.04 -0.96
CA ARG A 360 -21.11 -3.75 -0.29
C ARG A 360 -21.62 -5.00 0.43
N ALA A 361 -20.71 -5.88 0.87
CA ALA A 361 -21.03 -7.09 1.64
C ALA A 361 -22.07 -6.85 2.75
N THR A 362 -21.90 -5.77 3.53
CA THR A 362 -22.84 -5.36 4.58
C THR A 362 -24.29 -5.20 4.09
N HIS A 363 -24.50 -4.74 2.86
CA HIS A 363 -25.84 -4.57 2.29
C HIS A 363 -26.47 -5.90 1.89
N TYR A 364 -25.66 -6.85 1.44
CA TYR A 364 -26.10 -8.21 1.13
C TYR A 364 -26.40 -9.01 2.41
N GLU A 365 -25.79 -8.64 3.54
CA GLU A 365 -26.08 -9.23 4.85
C GLU A 365 -27.38 -8.71 5.46
N LEU A 366 -27.76 -7.45 5.20
CA LEU A 366 -28.99 -6.84 5.73
C LEU A 366 -30.26 -7.53 5.22
N VAL A 367 -30.31 -7.85 3.93
CA VAL A 367 -31.49 -8.41 3.28
C VAL A 367 -31.06 -9.47 2.26
N ASN A 368 -31.72 -10.63 2.29
CA ASN A 368 -31.51 -11.69 1.32
C ASN A 368 -32.51 -11.57 0.16
N LEU A 369 -32.07 -11.02 -0.98
CA LEU A 369 -32.89 -10.86 -2.17
C LEU A 369 -32.58 -11.96 -3.20
N PRO A 370 -33.61 -12.52 -3.89
CA PRO A 370 -33.38 -13.44 -4.99
C PRO A 370 -32.63 -12.75 -6.15
N PRO A 371 -31.94 -13.51 -7.03
CA PRO A 371 -31.13 -12.95 -8.12
C PRO A 371 -31.88 -11.95 -9.03
N THR A 372 -33.18 -12.16 -9.24
CA THR A 372 -34.06 -11.30 -10.04
C THR A 372 -34.27 -9.90 -9.44
N LEU A 373 -34.15 -9.75 -8.11
CA LEU A 373 -34.35 -8.49 -7.38
C LEU A 373 -33.03 -7.82 -6.99
N ARG A 374 -31.88 -8.31 -7.48
CA ARG A 374 -30.55 -7.84 -7.07
C ARG A 374 -30.29 -6.36 -7.40
N TYR A 375 -31.01 -5.76 -8.34
CA TYR A 375 -30.93 -4.33 -8.63
C TYR A 375 -31.41 -3.45 -7.45
N LEU A 376 -32.26 -3.99 -6.55
CA LEU A 376 -32.75 -3.29 -5.37
C LEU A 376 -31.67 -3.07 -4.30
N TYR A 377 -30.51 -3.73 -4.39
CA TYR A 377 -29.41 -3.45 -3.45
C TYR A 377 -28.87 -2.01 -3.58
N VAL A 378 -29.02 -1.37 -4.75
CA VAL A 378 -28.63 0.04 -4.94
C VAL A 378 -29.49 0.98 -4.09
N PRO A 379 -30.83 0.99 -4.21
CA PRO A 379 -31.67 1.80 -3.32
C PRO A 379 -31.55 1.41 -1.84
N ILE A 380 -31.38 0.11 -1.51
CA ILE A 380 -31.13 -0.33 -0.13
C ILE A 380 -29.87 0.34 0.42
N LYS A 381 -28.76 0.33 -0.34
CA LYS A 381 -27.55 1.04 0.06
C LYS A 381 -27.79 2.53 0.28
N LEU A 382 -28.46 3.20 -0.64
CA LEU A 382 -28.68 4.64 -0.53
C LEU A 382 -29.48 4.98 0.74
N VAL A 383 -30.54 4.23 1.02
CA VAL A 383 -31.34 4.39 2.24
C VAL A 383 -30.52 4.06 3.49
N PHE A 384 -29.81 2.93 3.49
CA PHE A 384 -29.08 2.49 4.67
C PHE A 384 -27.90 3.41 5.01
N ASP A 385 -27.01 3.68 4.05
CA ASP A 385 -25.78 4.44 4.29
C ASP A 385 -26.04 5.94 4.52
N TYR A 386 -27.07 6.52 3.91
CA TYR A 386 -27.30 7.98 3.92
C TYR A 386 -28.54 8.44 4.70
N LEU A 387 -29.47 7.55 5.04
CA LEU A 387 -30.63 7.88 5.89
C LEU A 387 -30.56 7.17 7.24
N ILE A 388 -30.45 5.85 7.27
CA ILE A 388 -30.56 5.05 8.50
C ILE A 388 -29.31 5.17 9.37
N LEU A 389 -28.12 4.92 8.79
CA LEU A 389 -26.86 4.86 9.54
C LEU A 389 -26.49 6.18 10.24
N PRO A 390 -26.68 7.38 9.63
CA PRO A 390 -26.44 8.65 10.31
C PRO A 390 -27.37 8.86 11.51
N VAL A 391 -28.65 8.53 11.37
CA VAL A 391 -29.64 8.63 12.46
C VAL A 391 -29.25 7.70 13.60
N HIS A 392 -28.96 6.44 13.29
CA HIS A 392 -28.54 5.46 14.29
C HIS A 392 -27.29 5.90 15.05
N ARG A 393 -26.26 6.40 14.35
CA ARG A 393 -25.03 6.91 14.98
C ARG A 393 -25.29 8.13 15.87
N THR A 394 -26.22 8.99 15.47
CA THR A 394 -26.59 10.18 16.26
C THR A 394 -27.31 9.76 17.54
N VAL A 395 -28.28 8.86 17.44
CA VAL A 395 -28.99 8.29 18.58
C VAL A 395 -28.03 7.55 19.52
N ALA A 396 -27.17 6.68 18.99
CA ALA A 396 -26.18 5.93 19.78
C ALA A 396 -25.19 6.85 20.52
N ARG A 397 -24.78 7.96 19.90
CA ARG A 397 -23.95 8.98 20.58
C ARG A 397 -24.71 9.63 21.73
N ILE A 398 -25.96 10.03 21.51
CA ILE A 398 -26.80 10.65 22.54
C ILE A 398 -27.02 9.68 23.71
N THR A 399 -27.38 8.42 23.45
CA THR A 399 -27.58 7.42 24.51
C THR A 399 -26.28 7.08 25.24
N SER A 400 -25.15 6.97 24.55
CA SER A 400 -23.85 6.78 25.20
C SER A 400 -23.45 7.96 26.09
N SER A 401 -23.76 9.20 25.67
CA SER A 401 -23.51 10.39 26.49
C SER A 401 -24.43 10.49 27.70
N LEU A 402 -25.65 9.94 27.63
CA LEU A 402 -26.60 9.94 28.74
C LEU A 402 -26.32 8.84 29.78
N CYS A 403 -25.71 7.72 29.39
CA CYS A 403 -25.25 6.67 30.33
C CYS A 403 -23.89 6.98 30.98
N SER A 404 -23.25 8.09 30.63
CA SER A 404 -21.95 8.53 31.19
C SER A 404 -22.10 9.61 32.28
N TYR A 405 -23.34 9.95 32.63
CA TYR A 405 -23.73 10.76 33.79
C TYR A 405 -24.50 9.86 34.76
#